data_AF-A0A7V9L7E0-F1
#
_entry.id   AF-A0A7V9L7E0-F1
#
_cell.length_a   1.000
_cell.length_b   1.000
_cell.length_c   1.000
_cell.angle_alpha   90.00
_cell.angle_beta   90.00
_cell.angle_gamma   90.00
#
_symmetry.space_group_name_H-M   'P 1'
#
loop_
_entity.id
_entity.type
_entity.pdbx_description
1 polymer ?
#
loop_
_entity_poly.entity_id
_entity_poly.type
_entity_poly.pdbx_seq_one_letter_code
_entity_poly.pdbx_strand_id
1 'polypeptide(L)'
;RKLPSPTARLALKPGELAEGSYRFWVEIPDTGGRSGEARIVIDFDNAQPTASFEKVEVKDGKVNVKGTVIEKTTVSSAGVPIALDRHLRFETTLAPQPGETGVAVRIAHPKLGVHYYVVGSGLK
;
A
#
# COMPACT_ATOMS: atom_id res chain seq x y z
N ARG A 1 -9.55 20.89 -7.85
CA ARG A 1 -10.32 20.85 -6.57
C ARG A 1 -9.55 21.69 -5.56
N LYS A 2 -10.18 22.61 -4.84
CA LYS A 2 -9.54 23.29 -3.70
C LYS A 2 -9.77 22.46 -2.45
N LEU A 3 -8.72 22.23 -1.68
CA LEU A 3 -8.75 21.44 -0.46
C LEU A 3 -8.28 22.34 0.68
N PRO A 4 -9.20 22.87 1.50
CA PRO A 4 -8.81 23.73 2.60
C PRO A 4 -8.01 22.92 3.62
N SER A 5 -6.90 23.49 4.09
CA SER A 5 -6.17 22.95 5.23
C SER A 5 -5.85 24.06 6.22
N PRO A 6 -6.08 23.85 7.53
CA PRO A 6 -5.68 24.80 8.56
C PRO A 6 -4.16 24.76 8.83
N THR A 7 -3.41 23.86 8.18
CA THR A 7 -1.96 23.72 8.37
C THR A 7 -1.26 23.58 7.01
N ALA A 8 0.08 23.61 7.02
CA ALA A 8 0.90 23.31 5.84
C ALA A 8 0.89 21.82 5.43
N ARG A 9 -0.04 21.01 5.95
CA ARG A 9 -0.18 19.58 5.66
C ARG A 9 -1.62 19.28 5.23
N LEU A 10 -1.77 18.45 4.21
CA LEU A 10 -3.06 17.95 3.75
C LEU A 10 -2.97 16.43 3.62
N ALA A 11 -3.78 15.70 4.39
CA ALA A 11 -3.90 14.26 4.29
C ALA A 11 -5.15 13.92 3.46
N LEU A 12 -4.98 13.06 2.47
CA LEU A 12 -6.07 12.55 1.64
C LEU A 12 -6.44 11.15 2.12
N LYS A 13 -7.74 10.83 2.10
CA LYS A 13 -8.19 9.47 2.40
C LYS A 13 -7.82 8.53 1.25
N PRO A 14 -7.62 7.23 1.52
CA PRO A 14 -7.47 6.23 0.47
C PRO A 14 -8.62 6.34 -0.55
N GLY A 15 -8.28 6.36 -1.84
CA GLY A 15 -9.24 6.49 -2.94
C GLY A 15 -9.70 7.91 -3.28
N GLU A 16 -9.25 8.95 -2.56
CA GLU A 16 -9.59 10.34 -2.93
C GLU A 16 -8.89 10.85 -4.20
N LEU A 17 -7.77 10.22 -4.58
CA LEU A 17 -7.12 10.40 -5.87
C LEU A 17 -7.04 9.04 -6.56
N ALA A 18 -7.36 9.03 -7.85
CA ALA A 18 -7.17 7.89 -8.72
C ALA A 18 -5.76 7.93 -9.34
N GLU A 19 -5.47 6.99 -10.23
CA GLU A 19 -4.33 7.13 -11.13
C GLU A 19 -4.49 8.37 -12.01
N GLY A 20 -3.38 9.00 -12.32
CA GLY A 20 -3.34 10.15 -13.21
C GLY A 20 -2.20 11.10 -12.92
N SER A 21 -2.11 12.12 -13.78
CA SER A 21 -1.21 13.26 -13.60
C SER A 21 -1.96 14.42 -12.97
N TYR A 22 -1.50 14.84 -11.79
CA TYR A 22 -2.05 15.94 -11.02
C TYR A 22 -1.09 17.12 -11.03
N ARG A 23 -1.67 18.32 -11.16
CA ARG A 23 -0.97 19.58 -10.90
C ARG A 23 -1.54 20.19 -9.65
N PHE A 24 -0.68 20.67 -8.77
CA PHE A 24 -1.09 21.26 -7.51
C PHE A 24 -0.25 22.49 -7.17
N TRP A 25 -0.81 23.36 -6.35
CA TRP A 25 -0.19 24.54 -5.80
C TRP A 25 -0.91 24.89 -4.50
N VAL A 26 -0.26 25.68 -3.66
CA VAL A 26 -0.84 26.20 -2.42
C VAL A 26 -1.29 27.64 -2.67
N GLU A 27 -2.48 27.98 -2.18
CA GLU A 27 -3.00 29.36 -2.19
C GLU A 27 -3.21 29.83 -0.75
N ILE A 28 -2.81 31.06 -0.45
CA ILE A 28 -3.16 31.75 0.80
C ILE A 28 -4.49 32.48 0.55
N PRO A 29 -5.61 32.09 1.19
CA PRO A 29 -6.93 32.59 0.86
C PRO A 29 -7.06 34.12 0.91
N ASP A 30 -6.40 34.76 1.87
CA ASP A 30 -6.61 36.19 2.16
C ASP A 30 -5.67 37.12 1.38
N THR A 31 -4.52 36.61 0.94
CA THR A 31 -3.52 37.41 0.22
C THR A 31 -3.46 37.09 -1.27
N GLY A 32 -4.11 36.01 -1.70
CA GLY A 32 -4.00 35.49 -3.06
C GLY A 32 -2.61 34.94 -3.40
N GLY A 33 -1.69 34.91 -2.43
CA GLY A 33 -0.34 34.38 -2.61
C GLY A 33 -0.38 32.92 -3.04
N ARG A 34 0.29 32.59 -4.14
CA ARG A 34 0.29 31.26 -4.74
C ARG A 34 1.71 30.72 -4.83
N SER A 35 1.90 29.45 -4.48
CA SER A 35 3.17 28.75 -4.71
C SER A 35 3.42 28.50 -6.19
N GLY A 36 4.64 28.11 -6.54
CA GLY A 36 4.88 27.47 -7.84
C GLY A 36 3.98 26.25 -8.05
N GLU A 37 3.71 25.93 -9.31
CA GLU A 37 2.99 24.72 -9.68
C GLU A 37 3.92 23.50 -9.56
N ALA A 38 3.41 22.44 -8.95
CA ALA A 38 4.09 21.14 -8.83
C ALA A 38 3.26 20.03 -9.47
N ARG A 39 3.93 18.96 -9.88
CA ARG A 39 3.30 17.80 -10.55
C ARG A 39 3.47 16.54 -9.71
N ILE A 40 2.39 15.79 -9.55
CA ILE A 40 2.38 14.43 -9.01
C ILE A 40 1.84 13.51 -10.09
N VAL A 41 2.49 12.37 -10.31
CA VAL A 41 1.96 11.28 -11.14
C VAL A 41 1.67 10.13 -10.19
N ILE A 42 0.42 9.66 -10.22
CA ILE A 42 -0.03 8.47 -9.50
C ILE A 42 -0.30 7.41 -10.58
N ASP A 43 0.38 6.28 -10.48
CA ASP A 43 0.27 5.19 -11.45
C ASP A 43 0.43 3.87 -10.69
N PHE A 44 -0.56 2.98 -10.75
CA PHE A 44 -0.48 1.64 -10.17
C PHE A 44 -0.29 0.63 -11.30
N ASP A 45 0.96 0.18 -11.48
CA ASP A 45 1.26 -0.93 -12.37
C ASP A 45 0.82 -2.26 -11.74
N ASN A 46 -0.46 -2.59 -11.94
CA ASN A 46 -1.04 -3.87 -11.54
C ASN A 46 -0.71 -5.02 -12.54
N ALA A 47 0.07 -4.75 -13.60
CA ALA A 47 0.45 -5.72 -14.64
C ALA A 47 1.87 -6.30 -14.46
N GLN A 48 2.52 -5.97 -13.34
CA GLN A 48 3.89 -6.38 -13.06
C GLN A 48 4.00 -7.90 -12.81
N PRO A 49 5.12 -8.58 -13.19
CA PRO A 49 5.18 -10.04 -13.24
C PRO A 49 4.81 -10.72 -11.91
N THR A 50 3.61 -11.31 -11.94
CA THR A 50 3.06 -12.40 -11.13
C THR A 50 3.60 -12.49 -9.71
N ALA A 51 3.35 -11.44 -8.92
CA ALA A 51 3.07 -11.66 -7.51
C ALA A 51 1.56 -11.89 -7.38
N SER A 52 1.10 -13.13 -7.22
CA SER A 52 -0.31 -13.37 -6.85
C SER A 52 -0.44 -13.29 -5.34
N PHE A 53 -1.45 -12.58 -4.86
CA PHE A 53 -1.78 -12.50 -3.44
C PHE A 53 -3.23 -12.94 -3.25
N GLU A 54 -3.43 -13.95 -2.43
CA GLU A 54 -4.74 -14.50 -2.12
C GLU A 54 -4.95 -14.48 -0.61
N LYS A 55 -6.01 -13.79 -0.20
CA LYS A 55 -6.60 -13.97 1.12
C LYS A 55 -7.36 -15.30 1.11
N VAL A 56 -6.99 -16.21 1.99
CA VAL A 56 -7.62 -17.54 2.06
C VAL A 56 -8.72 -17.55 3.12
N GLU A 57 -8.38 -17.11 4.33
CA GLU A 57 -9.28 -17.23 5.48
C GLU A 57 -8.97 -16.15 6.52
N VAL A 58 -9.99 -15.78 7.29
CA VAL A 58 -9.84 -15.06 8.56
C VAL A 58 -10.41 -15.93 9.66
N LYS A 59 -9.58 -16.26 10.64
CA LYS A 59 -9.98 -17.09 11.77
C LYS A 59 -9.31 -16.59 13.04
N ASP A 60 -10.10 -16.40 14.09
CA ASP A 60 -9.63 -15.94 15.41
C ASP A 60 -8.78 -14.65 15.34
N GLY A 61 -9.18 -13.70 14.48
CA GLY A 61 -8.47 -12.44 14.26
C GLY A 61 -7.14 -12.56 13.51
N LYS A 62 -6.79 -13.77 13.06
CA LYS A 62 -5.62 -14.03 12.21
C LYS A 62 -6.07 -14.20 10.76
N VAL A 63 -5.17 -13.85 9.85
CA VAL A 63 -5.41 -13.91 8.41
C VAL A 63 -4.45 -14.93 7.81
N ASN A 64 -5.00 -15.96 7.16
CA ASN A 64 -4.20 -16.83 6.31
C ASN A 64 -4.07 -16.19 4.93
N VAL A 65 -2.83 -16.02 4.49
CA VAL A 65 -2.46 -15.43 3.21
C VAL A 65 -1.57 -16.39 2.46
N LYS A 66 -1.78 -16.49 1.16
CA LYS A 66 -0.89 -17.24 0.27
C LYS A 66 -0.66 -16.48 -1.02
N GLY A 67 0.38 -16.86 -1.73
CA GLY A 67 0.70 -16.22 -2.99
C GLY A 67 1.88 -16.84 -3.68
N THR A 68 2.12 -16.34 -4.88
CA THR A 68 3.30 -16.67 -5.68
C THR A 68 4.07 -15.38 -5.95
N VAL A 69 5.37 -15.48 -6.16
CA VAL A 69 6.22 -14.35 -6.56
C VAL A 69 7.20 -14.80 -7.64
N ILE A 70 7.90 -13.84 -8.25
CA ILE A 70 9.00 -14.11 -9.17
C ILE A 70 10.35 -14.10 -8.46
N GLU A 71 11.38 -14.59 -9.14
CA GLU A 71 12.74 -14.63 -8.61
C GLU A 71 13.20 -13.25 -8.09
N LYS A 72 14.09 -13.27 -7.08
CA LYS A 72 14.67 -12.06 -6.46
C LYS A 72 13.64 -11.16 -5.73
N THR A 73 12.44 -11.67 -5.50
CA THR A 73 11.44 -11.04 -4.65
C THR A 73 11.65 -11.41 -3.18
N THR A 74 11.42 -10.44 -2.30
CA THR A 74 11.35 -10.65 -0.85
C THR A 74 9.92 -10.40 -0.38
N VAL A 75 9.41 -11.28 0.47
CA VAL A 75 8.07 -11.16 1.06
C VAL A 75 8.23 -10.98 2.57
N SER A 76 7.47 -10.05 3.15
CA SER A 76 7.56 -9.74 4.58
C SER A 76 6.24 -9.19 5.12
N SER A 77 6.03 -9.28 6.43
CA SER A 77 4.93 -8.62 7.14
C SER A 77 5.46 -8.02 8.43
N ALA A 78 5.12 -6.76 8.72
CA ALA A 78 5.67 -6.00 9.86
C ALA A 78 7.22 -6.06 9.96
N GLY A 79 7.90 -6.11 8.81
CA GLY A 79 9.37 -6.25 8.74
C GLY A 79 9.90 -7.67 8.95
N VAL A 80 9.06 -8.63 9.33
CA VAL A 80 9.41 -10.04 9.48
C VAL A 80 9.38 -10.73 8.12
N PRO A 81 10.47 -11.39 7.67
CA PRO A 81 10.49 -12.14 6.42
C PRO A 81 9.50 -13.31 6.43
N ILE A 82 8.81 -13.50 5.30
CA ILE A 82 7.97 -14.66 5.04
C ILE A 82 8.74 -15.57 4.08
N ALA A 83 8.90 -16.83 4.48
CA ALA A 83 9.66 -17.80 3.70
C ALA A 83 8.97 -18.10 2.36
N LEU A 84 9.79 -18.30 1.33
CA LEU A 84 9.35 -18.80 0.03
C LEU A 84 9.76 -20.27 -0.08
N ASP A 85 8.90 -21.07 -0.72
CA ASP A 85 9.27 -22.42 -1.13
C ASP A 85 10.13 -22.41 -2.42
N ARG A 86 10.56 -23.60 -2.85
CA ARG A 86 11.37 -23.78 -4.07
C ARG A 86 10.66 -23.37 -5.37
N HIS A 87 9.34 -23.20 -5.32
CA HIS A 87 8.51 -22.77 -6.44
C HIS A 87 8.10 -21.30 -6.31
N LEU A 88 8.76 -20.54 -5.40
CA LEU A 88 8.53 -19.12 -5.15
C LEU A 88 7.10 -18.85 -4.67
N ARG A 89 6.55 -19.76 -3.87
CA ARG A 89 5.24 -19.60 -3.23
C ARG A 89 5.43 -19.28 -1.76
N PHE A 90 4.53 -18.46 -1.21
CA PHE A 90 4.41 -18.26 0.23
C PHE A 90 3.02 -18.64 0.70
N GLU A 91 2.95 -19.16 1.92
CA GLU A 91 1.72 -19.37 2.65
C GLU A 91 2.03 -19.16 4.12
N THR A 92 1.28 -18.27 4.78
CA THR A 92 1.51 -17.94 6.19
C THR A 92 0.24 -17.43 6.85
N THR A 93 0.21 -17.55 8.18
CA THR A 93 -0.84 -16.99 9.01
C THR A 93 -0.29 -15.77 9.75
N LEU A 94 -0.93 -14.63 9.56
CA LEU A 94 -0.52 -13.34 10.11
C LEU A 94 -1.53 -12.87 11.15
N ALA A 95 -1.04 -12.21 12.19
CA ALA A 95 -1.87 -11.49 13.15
C ALA A 95 -1.61 -9.99 13.01
N PRO A 96 -2.64 -9.13 13.13
CA PRO A 96 -2.45 -7.68 13.24
C PRO A 96 -1.54 -7.33 14.42
N GLN A 97 -0.75 -6.27 14.29
CA GLN A 97 -0.04 -5.71 15.45
C GLN A 97 -1.04 -5.07 16.43
N PRO A 98 -0.66 -4.86 17.71
CA PRO A 98 -1.51 -4.15 18.66
C PRO A 98 -1.98 -2.80 18.12
N GLY A 99 -3.30 -2.58 18.05
CA GLY A 99 -3.91 -1.36 17.52
C GLY A 99 -4.21 -1.39 16.00
N GLU A 100 -3.84 -2.45 15.29
CA GLU A 100 -4.17 -2.64 13.87
C GLU A 100 -5.44 -3.48 13.69
N THR A 101 -6.24 -3.16 12.67
CA THR A 101 -7.48 -3.89 12.29
C THR A 101 -7.26 -4.86 11.12
N GLY A 102 -6.00 -5.13 10.78
CA GLY A 102 -5.63 -5.93 9.64
C GLY A 102 -4.14 -6.22 9.59
N VAL A 103 -3.72 -6.92 8.54
CA VAL A 103 -2.33 -7.27 8.29
C VAL A 103 -1.90 -6.67 6.95
N ALA A 104 -0.62 -6.35 6.83
CA ALA A 104 -0.01 -5.95 5.57
C ALA A 104 1.07 -6.94 5.15
N VAL A 105 1.06 -7.33 3.87
CA VAL A 105 2.14 -8.09 3.24
C VAL A 105 2.87 -7.18 2.27
N ARG A 106 4.18 -7.06 2.47
CA ARG A 106 5.11 -6.31 1.63
C ARG A 106 5.83 -7.28 0.71
N ILE A 107 5.68 -7.06 -0.59
CA ILE A 107 6.38 -7.79 -1.65
C ILE A 107 7.33 -6.81 -2.34
N ALA A 108 8.63 -7.08 -2.31
CA ALA A 108 9.64 -6.16 -2.85
C ALA A 108 10.59 -6.86 -3.81
N HIS A 109 10.79 -6.23 -4.96
CA HIS A 109 11.71 -6.68 -5.99
C HIS A 109 12.61 -5.52 -6.44
N PRO A 110 13.93 -5.73 -6.56
CA PRO A 110 14.92 -4.65 -6.73
C PRO A 110 14.73 -3.79 -7.98
N LYS A 111 14.11 -4.32 -9.04
CA LYS A 111 13.85 -3.58 -10.29
C LYS A 111 12.39 -3.19 -10.51
N LEU A 112 11.50 -3.78 -9.73
CA LEU A 112 10.06 -3.70 -9.96
C LEU A 112 9.37 -2.89 -8.86
N GLY A 113 10.06 -2.63 -7.75
CA GLY A 113 9.58 -1.78 -6.67
C GLY A 113 9.00 -2.59 -5.53
N VAL A 114 8.07 -1.96 -4.80
CA VAL A 114 7.51 -2.49 -3.56
C VAL A 114 5.99 -2.39 -3.63
N HIS A 115 5.33 -3.50 -3.34
CA HIS A 115 3.87 -3.62 -3.29
C HIS A 115 3.43 -3.97 -1.87
N TYR A 116 2.32 -3.38 -1.44
CA TYR A 116 1.70 -3.65 -0.15
C TYR A 116 0.28 -4.15 -0.37
N TYR A 117 0.00 -5.35 0.15
CA TYR A 117 -1.34 -5.93 0.18
C TYR A 117 -1.87 -5.85 1.60
N VAL A 118 -2.99 -5.17 1.80
CA VAL A 118 -3.60 -4.97 3.12
C VAL A 118 -4.88 -5.77 3.21
N VAL A 119 -5.01 -6.57 4.27
CA VAL A 119 -6.18 -7.42 4.52
C VAL A 119 -6.72 -7.16 5.91
N GLY A 120 -8.00 -6.78 5.99
CA GLY A 120 -8.71 -6.68 7.27
C GLY A 120 -8.85 -8.04 7.95
N SER A 121 -8.56 -8.08 9.25
CA SER A 121 -8.63 -9.28 10.11
C SER A 121 -10.01 -9.55 10.67
N GLY A 122 -11.01 -8.72 10.32
CA GLY A 122 -12.37 -8.84 10.86
C GLY A 122 -12.50 -8.50 12.34
N LEU A 123 -11.39 -8.17 13.03
CA LEU A 123 -11.41 -7.59 14.36
C LEU A 123 -12.04 -6.21 14.27
N LYS A 124 -13.16 -6.03 14.97
CA LYS A 124 -13.82 -4.74 15.17
C LYS A 124 -13.30 -4.08 16.44
#